data_AF-A0A3M2AW31-F1
#
_entry.id   AF-A0A3M2AW31-F1
#
_cell.length_a   1.000
_cell.length_b   1.000
_cell.length_c   1.000
_cell.angle_alpha   90.00
_cell.angle_beta   90.00
_cell.angle_gamma   90.00
#
_symmetry.space_group_name_H-M   'P 1'
#
loop_
_entity.id
_entity.type
_entity.pdbx_description
1 polymer ?
#
loop_
_entity_poly.entity_id
_entity_poly.type
_entity_poly.pdbx_seq_one_letter_code
_entity_poly.pdbx_strand_id
1 'polypeptide(L)'
;MFAKLIKYELYDLFKSKWIVGLFLFYLLVTYVLLELGRDFKKALISHNNLSLITLTLFSLLLSTNYLYNNRNFIEFVLTQPVKRSSLFVSLVVSLSIAIAIGFSLGSFLPFYYP
;
A
#
# COMPACT_ATOMS: atom_id res chain seq x y z
N MET A 1 -21.88 -7.75 3.68
CA MET A 1 -21.17 -8.49 2.62
C MET A 1 -19.93 -7.75 2.15
N PHE A 2 -20.05 -6.50 1.73
CA PHE A 2 -18.94 -5.61 1.35
C PHE A 2 -17.79 -5.54 2.39
N ALA A 3 -18.10 -5.30 3.68
CA ALA A 3 -17.07 -5.25 4.73
C ALA A 3 -16.34 -6.60 4.94
N LYS A 4 -17.00 -7.74 4.66
CA LYS A 4 -16.34 -9.05 4.71
C LYS A 4 -15.36 -9.21 3.55
N LEU A 5 -15.74 -8.77 2.34
CA LEU A 5 -14.85 -8.77 1.17
C LEU A 5 -13.58 -7.96 1.45
N ILE A 6 -13.73 -6.73 1.95
CA ILE A 6 -12.58 -5.88 2.33
C ILE A 6 -11.69 -6.57 3.35
N LYS A 7 -12.26 -7.16 4.41
CA LYS A 7 -11.47 -7.84 5.45
C LYS A 7 -10.64 -8.99 4.87
N TYR A 8 -11.21 -9.79 3.97
CA TYR A 8 -10.50 -10.91 3.36
C TYR A 8 -9.44 -10.44 2.37
N GLU A 9 -9.75 -9.47 1.52
CA GLU A 9 -8.80 -8.87 0.59
C GLU A 9 -7.64 -8.21 1.32
N LEU A 10 -7.91 -7.46 2.39
CA LEU A 10 -6.86 -6.88 3.24
C LEU A 10 -5.99 -7.95 3.89
N TYR A 11 -6.59 -9.02 4.41
CA TYR A 11 -5.83 -10.12 5.02
C TYR A 11 -4.89 -10.80 4.02
N ASP A 12 -5.36 -11.01 2.78
CA ASP A 12 -4.54 -11.56 1.70
C ASP A 12 -3.40 -10.59 1.31
N LEU A 13 -3.72 -9.30 1.18
CA LEU A 13 -2.76 -8.24 0.92
C LEU A 13 -1.66 -8.19 2.00
N PHE A 14 -1.99 -8.19 3.29
CA PHE A 14 -0.97 -8.13 4.35
C PHE A 14 -0.04 -9.35 4.37
N LYS A 15 -0.49 -10.50 3.85
CA LYS A 15 0.36 -11.68 3.68
C LYS A 15 1.28 -11.59 2.45
N SER A 16 1.02 -10.65 1.55
CA SER A 16 1.82 -10.41 0.36
C SER A 16 3.17 -9.80 0.70
N LYS A 17 4.23 -10.36 0.08
CA LYS A 17 5.60 -9.84 0.18
C LYS A 17 5.73 -8.40 -0.33
N TRP A 18 4.81 -7.96 -1.20
CA TRP A 18 4.85 -6.62 -1.77
C TRP A 18 4.60 -5.51 -0.73
N ILE A 19 3.70 -5.72 0.23
CA ILE A 19 3.41 -4.72 1.26
C ILE A 19 4.56 -4.62 2.26
N VAL A 20 5.20 -5.74 2.58
CA VAL A 20 6.45 -5.74 3.38
C VAL A 20 7.57 -5.00 2.63
N GLY A 21 7.69 -5.22 1.32
CA GLY A 21 8.62 -4.49 0.47
C GLY A 21 8.38 -2.99 0.45
N LEU A 22 7.11 -2.55 0.35
CA LEU A 22 6.73 -1.14 0.40
C LEU A 22 7.09 -0.51 1.76
N PHE A 23 6.78 -1.20 2.86
CA PHE A 23 7.14 -0.76 4.21
C PHE A 23 8.66 -0.58 4.37
N LEU A 24 9.45 -1.60 3.98
CA LEU A 24 10.92 -1.55 4.08
C LEU A 24 11.51 -0.46 3.19
N PHE A 25 10.97 -0.27 1.98
CA PHE A 25 11.41 0.79 1.08
C PHE A 25 11.24 2.17 1.73
N TYR A 26 10.05 2.47 2.26
CA TYR A 26 9.81 3.77 2.89
C TYR A 26 10.64 3.97 4.15
N LEU A 27 10.85 2.92 4.96
CA LEU A 27 11.70 2.97 6.15
C LEU A 27 13.16 3.29 5.79
N LEU A 28 13.73 2.60 4.79
CA LEU A 28 15.10 2.85 4.36
C LEU A 28 15.27 4.24 3.75
N VAL A 29 14.33 4.67 2.90
CA VAL A 29 14.39 5.99 2.27
C VAL A 29 14.36 7.11 3.31
N THR A 30 13.45 7.02 4.27
CA THR A 30 13.34 8.02 5.34
C THR A 30 14.55 8.01 6.27
N TYR A 31 15.06 6.84 6.65
CA TYR A 31 16.28 6.72 7.43
C TYR A 31 17.49 7.36 6.72
N VAL A 32 17.69 7.04 5.43
CA VAL A 32 18.79 7.59 4.63
C VAL A 32 18.66 9.11 4.45
N LEU A 33 17.43 9.61 4.26
CA LEU A 33 17.19 11.05 4.11
C LEU A 33 17.47 11.84 5.39
N LEU A 34 17.17 11.27 6.57
CA LEU A 34 17.45 11.91 7.86
C LEU A 34 18.95 11.89 8.18
N GLU A 35 19.62 10.75 7.98
CA GLU A 35 21.06 10.62 8.28
C GLU A 35 21.94 11.48 7.35
N LEU A 36 21.60 11.55 6.06
CA LEU A 36 22.31 12.40 5.09
C LEU A 36 21.89 13.87 5.16
N GLY A 37 20.64 14.12 5.57
CA GLY A 37 20.03 15.44 5.61
C GLY A 37 20.37 16.16 6.91
N ARG A 38 21.49 16.90 6.92
CA ARG A 38 21.89 17.77 8.06
C ARG A 38 20.79 18.72 8.55
N ASP A 39 19.81 19.05 7.69
CA ASP A 39 18.65 19.88 8.01
C ASP A 39 17.34 19.07 7.91
N PHE A 40 16.66 18.92 9.06
CA PHE A 40 15.37 18.22 9.17
C PHE A 40 14.31 18.76 8.19
N LYS A 41 14.22 20.08 8.02
CA LYS A 41 13.25 20.71 7.11
C LYS A 41 13.48 20.31 5.66
N LYS A 42 14.75 20.19 5.24
CA LYS A 42 15.10 19.81 3.87
C LYS A 42 14.82 18.33 3.62
N ALA A 43 15.08 17.48 4.62
CA ALA A 43 14.75 16.06 4.57
C ALA A 43 13.23 15.83 4.44
N LEU A 44 12.41 16.56 5.19
CA LEU A 44 10.94 16.47 5.13
C LEU A 44 10.39 16.85 3.74
N ILE A 45 10.87 17.95 3.16
CA ILE A 45 10.46 18.40 1.82
C ILE A 45 10.87 17.37 0.76
N SER A 46 12.09 16.85 0.85
CA SER A 46 12.60 15.82 -0.06
C SER A 46 11.79 14.52 0.03
N HIS A 47 11.49 14.07 1.25
CA HIS A 47 10.67 12.89 1.51
C HIS A 47 9.28 13.03 0.88
N ASN A 48 8.63 14.19 1.08
CA ASN A 48 7.31 14.44 0.52
C ASN A 48 7.31 14.35 -1.02
N ASN A 49 8.26 15.01 -1.68
CA ASN A 49 8.39 14.98 -3.13
C ASN A 49 8.64 13.57 -3.68
N LEU A 50 9.53 12.82 -3.02
CA LEU A 50 9.82 11.43 -3.38
C LEU A 50 8.58 10.57 -3.19
N SER A 51 7.87 10.72 -2.07
CA SER A 51 6.69 9.94 -1.75
C SER A 51 5.58 10.08 -2.79
N LEU A 52 5.34 11.28 -3.34
CA LEU A 52 4.32 11.53 -4.37
C LEU A 52 4.55 10.70 -5.64
N ILE A 53 5.80 10.69 -6.12
CA ILE A 53 6.18 9.94 -7.32
C ILE A 53 6.12 8.44 -7.04
N THR A 54 6.69 8.02 -5.91
CA THR A 54 6.83 6.61 -5.59
C THR A 54 5.49 5.96 -5.17
N LEU A 55 4.60 6.67 -4.48
CA LEU A 55 3.24 6.20 -4.14
C LEU A 55 2.44 5.90 -5.41
N THR A 56 2.55 6.77 -6.42
CA THR A 56 1.86 6.58 -7.70
C THR A 56 2.35 5.31 -8.40
N LEU A 57 3.67 5.08 -8.40
CA LEU A 57 4.27 3.87 -8.97
C LEU A 57 3.86 2.60 -8.21
N PHE A 58 3.94 2.61 -6.88
CA PHE A 58 3.51 1.48 -6.05
C PHE A 58 2.03 1.18 -6.20
N SER A 59 1.19 2.21 -6.31
CA SER A 59 -0.25 2.04 -6.55
C SER A 59 -0.52 1.28 -7.86
N LEU A 60 0.15 1.65 -8.95
CA LEU A 60 0.05 0.95 -10.24
C LEU A 60 0.54 -0.49 -10.15
N LEU A 61 1.72 -0.70 -9.57
CA LEU A 61 2.35 -2.03 -9.48
C LEU A 61 1.55 -2.99 -8.60
N LEU A 62 1.15 -2.54 -7.40
CA LEU A 62 0.36 -3.35 -6.48
C LEU A 62 -1.03 -3.66 -7.04
N SER A 63 -1.70 -2.67 -7.63
CA SER A 63 -3.04 -2.86 -8.18
C SER A 63 -3.04 -3.84 -9.34
N THR A 64 -2.09 -3.71 -10.27
CA THR A 64 -1.97 -4.64 -11.41
C THR A 64 -1.59 -6.04 -10.92
N ASN A 65 -0.56 -6.17 -10.08
CA ASN A 65 -0.14 -7.46 -9.53
C ASN A 65 -1.28 -8.17 -8.82
N TYR A 66 -2.01 -7.46 -7.95
CA TYR A 66 -3.13 -8.02 -7.20
C TYR A 66 -4.27 -8.48 -8.11
N LEU A 67 -4.64 -7.67 -9.12
CA LEU A 67 -5.67 -8.03 -10.08
C LEU A 67 -5.32 -9.30 -10.88
N TYR A 68 -4.07 -9.42 -11.33
CA TYR A 68 -3.64 -10.58 -12.11
C TYR A 68 -3.48 -11.83 -11.25
N ASN A 69 -2.90 -11.69 -10.06
CA ASN A 69 -2.65 -12.83 -9.18
C ASN A 69 -3.94 -13.44 -8.62
N ASN A 70 -4.95 -12.59 -8.35
CA ASN A 70 -6.21 -13.02 -7.75
C ASN A 70 -7.34 -13.22 -8.76
N ARG A 71 -7.04 -13.34 -10.05
CA ARG A 71 -8.04 -13.52 -11.11
C ARG A 71 -8.97 -14.71 -10.85
N ASN A 72 -8.43 -15.87 -10.48
CA ASN A 72 -9.22 -17.08 -10.21
C ASN A 72 -10.17 -16.90 -9.01
N PHE A 73 -9.75 -16.13 -8.00
CA PHE A 73 -10.58 -15.80 -6.85
C PHE A 73 -11.72 -14.85 -7.25
N ILE A 74 -11.42 -13.83 -8.07
CA ILE A 74 -12.45 -12.91 -8.60
C ILE A 74 -13.49 -13.68 -9.42
N GLU A 75 -13.06 -14.58 -10.30
CA GLU A 75 -13.95 -15.44 -11.08
C GLU A 75 -14.84 -16.31 -10.18
N PHE A 76 -14.29 -16.90 -9.12
CA PHE A 76 -15.06 -17.66 -8.13
C PHE A 76 -16.11 -16.80 -7.40
N VAL A 77 -15.74 -15.60 -6.91
CA VAL A 77 -16.67 -14.71 -6.21
C VAL A 77 -17.78 -14.24 -7.14
N LEU A 78 -17.52 -14.07 -8.43
CA LEU A 78 -18.54 -13.70 -9.42
C LEU A 78 -19.59 -14.79 -9.69
N THR A 79 -19.31 -16.05 -9.35
CA THR A 79 -20.32 -17.13 -9.39
C THR A 79 -21.31 -17.05 -8.23
N GLN A 80 -20.93 -16.36 -7.16
CA GLN A 80 -21.79 -16.12 -6.01
C GLN A 80 -22.69 -14.91 -6.29
N PRO A 81 -23.84 -14.78 -5.61
CA PRO A 81 -24.77 -13.64 -5.78
C PRO A 81 -24.19 -12.34 -5.18
N VAL A 82 -23.12 -11.83 -5.77
CA VAL A 82 -22.41 -10.59 -5.38
C VAL A 82 -22.55 -9.57 -6.51
N LYS A 83 -22.88 -8.33 -6.15
CA LYS A 83 -22.91 -7.23 -7.12
C LYS A 83 -21.48 -6.93 -7.62
N ARG A 84 -21.28 -6.88 -8.94
CA ARG A 84 -19.96 -6.60 -9.54
C ARG A 84 -19.34 -5.29 -9.03
N SER A 85 -20.13 -4.24 -8.89
CA SER A 85 -19.68 -2.95 -8.34
C SER A 85 -19.15 -3.07 -6.91
N SER A 86 -19.79 -3.90 -6.07
CA SER A 86 -19.34 -4.14 -4.70
C SER A 86 -17.98 -4.83 -4.64
N LEU A 87 -17.63 -5.66 -5.63
CA LEU A 87 -16.35 -6.37 -5.68
C LEU A 87 -15.23 -5.43 -6.14
N PHE A 88 -15.44 -4.67 -7.21
CA PHE A 88 -14.40 -3.73 -7.68
C PHE A 88 -14.15 -2.60 -6.69
N VAL A 89 -15.19 -2.08 -6.03
CA VAL A 89 -15.02 -1.04 -5.02
C VAL A 89 -14.32 -1.61 -3.77
N SER A 90 -14.60 -2.86 -3.35
CA SER A 90 -13.87 -3.45 -2.22
C SER A 90 -12.39 -3.55 -2.55
N LEU A 91 -12.05 -4.02 -3.75
CA LEU A 91 -10.67 -4.19 -4.20
C LEU A 91 -9.89 -2.87 -4.17
N VAL A 92 -10.46 -1.79 -4.72
CA VAL A 92 -9.83 -0.46 -4.71
C VAL A 92 -9.65 0.07 -3.28
N VAL A 93 -10.65 -0.10 -2.42
CA VAL A 93 -10.60 0.35 -1.02
C VAL A 93 -9.55 -0.45 -0.23
N SER A 94 -9.53 -1.78 -0.38
CA SER A 94 -8.56 -2.66 0.27
C SER A 94 -7.12 -2.33 -0.13
N LEU A 95 -6.85 -2.16 -1.43
CA LEU A 95 -5.53 -1.76 -1.94
C LEU A 95 -5.12 -0.39 -1.41
N SER A 96 -6.03 0.59 -1.43
CA SER A 96 -5.75 1.95 -0.95
C SER A 96 -5.41 1.96 0.54
N ILE A 97 -6.17 1.22 1.36
CA ILE A 97 -5.92 1.07 2.80
C ILE A 97 -4.57 0.38 3.03
N ALA A 98 -4.24 -0.68 2.29
CA ALA A 98 -2.97 -1.38 2.47
C ALA A 98 -1.77 -0.50 2.13
N ILE A 99 -1.84 0.27 1.04
CA ILE A 99 -0.78 1.23 0.65
C ILE A 99 -0.65 2.32 1.71
N ALA A 100 -1.77 2.88 2.19
CA ALA A 100 -1.76 3.92 3.22
C ALA A 100 -1.13 3.41 4.53
N ILE A 101 -1.43 2.18 4.94
CA ILE A 101 -0.85 1.56 6.14
C ILE A 101 0.65 1.30 5.94
N GLY A 102 1.07 0.75 4.80
CA GLY A 102 2.48 0.51 4.52
C GLY A 102 3.30 1.81 4.47
N PHE A 103 2.77 2.85 3.83
CA PHE A 103 3.39 4.17 3.76
C PHE A 103 3.48 4.86 5.12
N SER A 104 2.38 4.87 5.87
CA SER A 104 2.35 5.49 7.21
C SER A 104 3.32 4.79 8.14
N LEU A 105 3.24 3.47 8.30
CA LEU A 105 4.14 2.73 9.17
C LEU A 105 5.61 2.88 8.76
N GLY A 106 5.90 2.83 7.45
CA GLY A 106 7.27 2.98 6.94
C GLY A 106 7.84 4.39 7.16
N SER A 107 7.00 5.42 7.09
CA SER A 107 7.43 6.80 7.31
C SER A 107 7.48 7.20 8.78
N PHE A 108 6.56 6.73 9.63
CA PHE A 108 6.44 7.20 11.01
C PHE A 108 7.61 6.75 11.91
N LEU A 109 8.17 5.57 11.69
CA LEU A 109 9.24 5.00 12.52
C LEU A 109 10.49 5.91 12.60
N PRO A 110 11.13 6.28 11.48
CA PRO A 110 12.34 7.11 11.51
C PRO A 110 12.09 8.59 11.81
N PHE A 111 10.88 9.13 11.63
CA PHE A 111 10.58 10.51 12.07
C PHE A 111 10.35 10.64 13.57
N TYR A 112 10.02 9.54 14.27
CA TYR A 112 9.77 9.56 15.71
C TYR A 112 11.06 9.62 16.54
N TYR A 113 12.15 9.04 16.02
CA TYR A 113 13.48 9.14 16.61
C TYR A 113 14.34 10.07 15.76
N PRO A 114 14.51 11.35 16.13
CA PRO A 114 15.41 12.26 15.44
C PRO A 114 16.88 11.87 15.60
#